data_AF-A0AA46PZS2-F1
#
_entry.id   AF-A0AA46PZS2-F1
#
_cell.length_a   1.000
_cell.length_b   1.000
_cell.length_c   1.000
_cell.angle_alpha   90.00
_cell.angle_beta   90.00
_cell.angle_gamma   90.00
#
_symmetry.space_group_name_H-M   'P 1'
#
loop_
_entity.id
_entity.type
_entity.pdbx_description
1 polymer ?
#
loop_
_entity_poly.entity_id
_entity_poly.type
_entity_poly.pdbx_seq_one_letter_code
_entity_poly.pdbx_strand_id
1 'polypeptide(L)' 'MTGTDESASGASSDDAPRRDDASRARIDRARLRRIFGDVLPETTRDERSPGDDSSDSEEWLRRQVPPHHGHM' A
#
# COMPACT_ATOMS: atom_id res chain seq x y z
N MET A 1 -43.55 4.65 13.90
CA MET A 1 -42.46 5.34 14.63
C MET A 1 -41.45 5.81 13.59
N THR A 2 -41.05 7.07 13.69
CA THR A 2 -40.42 7.92 12.66
C THR A 2 -39.02 7.47 12.25
N GLY A 3 -38.68 7.76 10.99
CA GLY A 3 -37.38 7.49 10.38
C GLY A 3 -36.27 8.46 10.78
N THR A 4 -35.09 8.11 10.29
CA THR A 4 -33.78 8.77 10.29
C THR A 4 -33.79 10.30 10.31
N ASP A 5 -32.97 10.87 11.20
CA ASP A 5 -32.17 12.07 10.91
C ASP A 5 -30.85 12.04 11.68
N GLU A 6 -29.87 12.71 11.10
CA GLU A 6 -28.44 12.67 11.34
C GLU A 6 -27.97 13.15 12.72
N SER A 7 -26.81 12.65 13.13
CA SER A 7 -25.86 13.44 13.92
C SER A 7 -24.46 13.09 13.45
N ALA A 8 -24.13 13.66 12.30
CA ALA A 8 -22.77 13.97 11.94
C ALA A 8 -22.16 14.82 13.07
N SER A 9 -21.22 14.24 13.80
CA SER A 9 -20.23 15.02 14.53
C SER A 9 -18.90 14.33 14.25
N GLY A 10 -18.30 14.79 13.15
CA GLY A 10 -16.98 14.39 12.74
C GLY A 10 -16.00 14.66 13.87
N ALA A 11 -15.52 13.61 14.50
CA ALA A 11 -14.15 13.59 14.95
C ALA A 11 -13.31 13.52 13.68
N SER A 12 -13.09 14.70 13.08
CA SER A 12 -12.07 14.91 12.07
C SER A 12 -10.79 14.30 12.63
N SER A 13 -10.40 13.13 12.15
CA SER A 13 -9.04 12.60 12.30
C SER A 13 -8.11 13.47 11.46
N ASP A 14 -8.08 14.77 11.77
CA ASP A 14 -7.02 15.69 11.43
C ASP A 14 -6.02 15.69 12.60
N ASP A 15 -5.47 14.53 12.96
CA ASP A 15 -4.36 14.52 13.93
C ASP A 15 -3.42 13.31 13.85
N ALA A 16 -3.26 12.71 12.67
CA ALA A 16 -2.08 11.91 12.36
C ALA A 16 -1.84 12.00 10.85
N PRO A 17 -0.71 12.56 10.35
CA PRO A 17 0.65 12.42 10.88
C PRO A 17 1.50 13.71 10.77
N ARG A 18 1.51 14.61 11.77
CA ARG A 18 2.45 15.77 11.73
C ARG A 18 3.88 15.43 12.18
N ARG A 19 4.09 14.27 12.82
CA ARG A 19 5.42 13.82 13.31
C ARG A 19 6.20 13.00 12.28
N ASP A 20 5.50 12.35 11.36
CA ASP A 20 6.11 11.53 10.31
C ASP A 20 6.53 12.35 9.09
N ASP A 21 5.94 13.53 8.87
CA ASP A 21 6.24 14.38 7.72
C ASP A 21 7.68 14.91 7.75
N ALA A 22 8.14 15.39 8.91
CA ALA A 22 9.53 15.79 9.12
C ALA A 22 10.52 14.61 9.03
N SER A 23 10.07 13.42 9.39
CA SER A 23 10.87 12.18 9.32
C SER A 23 10.97 11.67 7.87
N ARG A 24 9.89 11.78 7.08
CA ARG A 24 9.87 11.55 5.63
C ARG A 24 10.66 12.60 4.87
N ALA A 25 10.63 13.87 5.32
CA ALA A 25 11.40 14.96 4.73
C ALA A 25 12.92 14.77 4.89
N ARG A 26 13.38 14.02 5.90
CA ARG A 26 14.80 13.62 6.05
C ARG A 26 15.21 12.46 5.14
N ILE A 27 14.26 11.76 4.51
CA ILE A 27 14.60 10.69 3.58
C ILE A 27 15.16 11.33 2.32
N ASP A 28 16.45 11.07 2.07
CA ASP A 28 17.17 11.59 0.92
C ASP A 28 16.46 11.20 -0.39
N ARG A 29 16.04 12.22 -1.14
CA ARG A 29 15.36 12.02 -2.43
C ARG A 29 16.24 11.30 -3.44
N ALA A 30 17.57 11.46 -3.37
CA ALA A 30 18.51 10.70 -4.19
C ALA A 30 18.49 9.20 -3.85
N ARG A 31 18.33 8.85 -2.57
CA ARG A 31 18.20 7.45 -2.13
C ARG A 31 16.90 6.83 -2.62
N LEU A 32 15.78 7.56 -2.57
CA LEU A 32 14.50 7.09 -3.10
C LEU A 32 14.58 6.87 -4.62
N ARG A 33 15.15 7.82 -5.37
CA ARG A 33 15.36 7.72 -6.82
C ARG A 33 16.23 6.52 -7.20
N ARG A 34 17.26 6.19 -6.41
CA ARG A 34 18.07 4.98 -6.64
C ARG A 34 17.24 3.68 -6.52
N ILE A 35 16.31 3.62 -5.59
CA ILE A 35 15.54 2.39 -5.31
C ILE A 35 14.33 2.27 -6.24
N PHE A 36 13.58 3.36 -6.41
CA PHE A 36 12.30 3.37 -7.11
C PHE A 36 12.36 3.97 -8.52
N GLY A 37 13.48 4.61 -8.88
CA GLY A 37 13.61 5.36 -10.13
C GLY A 37 13.00 6.75 -10.05
N ASP A 38 13.02 7.43 -11.20
CA ASP A 38 12.62 8.84 -11.34
C ASP A 38 11.24 8.99 -11.98
N VAL A 39 10.80 7.95 -12.68
CA VAL A 39 9.62 7.95 -13.54
C VAL A 39 8.57 7.04 -12.91
N LEU A 40 7.39 7.61 -12.66
CA LEU A 40 6.23 6.82 -12.27
C LEU A 40 5.66 6.14 -13.53
N PRO A 41 5.29 4.85 -13.49
CA PRO A 41 4.65 4.19 -14.61
C PRO A 41 3.34 4.88 -15.01
N GLU A 42 3.03 4.87 -16.29
CA GLU A 42 1.81 5.49 -16.86
C GLU A 42 0.53 4.76 -16.42
N THR A 43 0.64 3.50 -16.02
CA THR A 43 -0.47 2.63 -15.61
C THR A 43 -0.30 2.18 -14.17
N THR A 44 -1.40 2.05 -13.44
CA THR A 44 -1.39 1.51 -12.07
C THR A 44 -1.11 0.00 -12.07
N ARG A 45 -0.83 -0.59 -10.89
CA ARG A 45 -0.64 -2.05 -10.78
C ARG A 45 -1.90 -2.82 -11.19
N ASP A 46 -3.07 -2.30 -10.84
CA ASP A 46 -4.36 -2.96 -11.11
C ASP A 46 -4.73 -2.98 -12.60
N GLU A 47 -4.19 -2.04 -13.37
CA GLU A 47 -4.37 -1.96 -14.83
C GLU A 47 -3.40 -2.87 -15.61
N ARG A 48 -2.30 -3.32 -14.99
CA ARG A 48 -1.30 -4.16 -15.65
C ARG A 48 -1.73 -5.62 -15.66
N SER A 49 -1.46 -6.30 -16.77
CA SER A 49 -1.70 -7.75 -16.87
C SER A 49 -0.80 -8.49 -15.88
N PRO A 50 -1.34 -9.45 -15.09
CA PRO A 50 -0.58 -10.15 -14.05
C PRO A 50 0.63 -10.92 -14.58
N GLY A 51 0.64 -11.27 -15.88
CA GLY A 51 1.70 -12.07 -16.51
C GLY A 51 3.08 -11.39 -16.62
N ASP A 52 3.16 -10.06 -16.51
CA ASP A 52 4.42 -9.32 -16.75
C ASP A 52 5.43 -9.43 -15.58
N ASP A 53 4.96 -9.77 -14.37
CA ASP A 53 5.76 -9.78 -13.11
C ASP A 53 5.73 -11.17 -12.40
N SER A 54 5.16 -12.18 -13.07
CA SER A 54 4.64 -13.39 -12.42
C SER A 54 5.68 -14.38 -11.88
N SER A 55 6.82 -14.59 -12.56
CA SER A 55 7.71 -15.73 -12.21
C SER A 55 8.36 -15.61 -10.83
N ASP A 56 8.91 -14.44 -10.49
CA ASP A 56 9.57 -14.21 -9.20
C ASP A 56 8.55 -14.11 -8.05
N SER A 57 7.38 -13.52 -8.35
CA SER A 57 6.28 -13.32 -7.40
C SER A 57 5.63 -14.64 -6.94
N GLU A 58 5.42 -15.59 -7.86
CA GLU A 58 4.85 -16.89 -7.49
C GLU A 58 5.81 -17.75 -6.67
N GLU A 59 7.10 -17.72 -7.00
CA GLU A 59 8.13 -18.46 -6.27
C GLU A 59 8.26 -17.93 -4.83
N TRP A 60 8.22 -16.61 -4.65
CA TRP A 60 8.17 -16.00 -3.33
C TRP A 60 6.93 -16.42 -2.55
N LEU A 61 5.74 -16.40 -3.18
CA LEU A 61 4.50 -16.79 -2.53
C LEU A 61 4.53 -18.25 -2.05
N ARG A 62 5.03 -19.18 -2.87
CA ARG A 62 5.19 -20.60 -2.50
C ARG A 62 6.11 -20.79 -1.28
N ARG A 63 7.15 -19.95 -1.15
CA ARG A 63 8.08 -19.95 0.00
C ARG A 63 7.46 -19.36 1.27
N GLN A 64 6.41 -18.55 1.14
CA GLN A 64 5.69 -17.94 2.26
C GLN A 64 4.49 -18.77 2.73
N VAL A 65 4.18 -19.90 2.07
CA VAL A 65 3.08 -20.78 2.47
C VAL A 65 3.42 -21.44 3.82
N PRO A 66 2.60 -21.21 4.88
CA PRO A 66 2.81 -21.88 6.17
C PRO A 66 2.66 -23.40 6.04
N PRO A 67 3.39 -24.21 6.83
CA PRO A 67 3.44 -25.67 6.70
C PRO A 67 2.08 -26.36 6.90
N HIS A 68 1.14 -25.71 7.59
CA HIS A 68 -0.21 -26.24 7.82
C HIS A 68 -1.21 -25.92 6.70
N HIS A 69 -0.83 -25.17 5.66
CA HIS A 69 -1.71 -24.79 4.55
C HIS A 69 -2.03 -25.95 3.58
N GLY A 70 -1.43 -27.13 3.80
CA GLY A 70 -1.58 -28.30 2.93
C GLY A 70 -2.59 -29.37 3.38
N HIS A 71 -3.23 -29.23 4.55
CA HIS A 71 -4.16 -30.26 5.04
C HIS A 71 -5.34 -29.68 5.83
N MET A 72 -6.42 -29.39 5.13
CA MET A 72 -7.80 -29.67 5.57
C MET A 72 -8.56 -30.30 4.40
#